data_AF-A0A960YBB1-F1
#
_entry.id   AF-A0A960YBB1-F1
#
_cell.length_a   1.000
_cell.length_b   1.000
_cell.length_c   1.000
_cell.angle_alpha   90.00
_cell.angle_beta   90.00
_cell.angle_gamma   90.00
#
_symmetry.space_group_name_H-M   'P 1'
#
loop_
_entity.id
_entity.type
_entity.pdbx_description
1 polymer ?
#
loop_
_entity_poly.entity_id
_entity_poly.type
_entity_poly.pdbx_seq_one_letter_code
_entity_poly.pdbx_strand_id
1 'polypeptide(L)'
;MLSEIFGSVFIDPKSEMYRSSFEKFKKDYYAFYDYKPQTDEDLLRQKNARDVYRQLARKLHPDYNPHLTETQKDLWHSVQEAYKDQDLERLETLLAMSDVEDEGDFEKIQSISRIYNLTEQYKKDLKAIQLKIKEIKTDIAYGFSALKSKAGLKKFIQKELHNHLQKKTEELDRYKRIVDEWNSALLNKNIL
;
A
#
# COMPACT_ATOMS: atom_id res chain seq x y z
N MET A 1 15.14 -1.65 45.76
CA MET A 1 13.97 -1.14 46.50
C MET A 1 13.65 0.29 46.05
N LEU A 2 13.47 0.52 44.74
CA LEU A 2 13.11 1.82 44.14
C LEU A 2 12.52 1.61 42.72
N SER A 3 11.49 0.78 42.58
CA SER A 3 10.83 0.57 41.27
C SER A 3 9.30 0.45 41.35
N GLU A 4 8.68 0.85 42.45
CA GLU A 4 7.22 0.80 42.63
C GLU A 4 6.51 2.16 42.49
N ILE A 5 7.15 3.18 41.89
CA ILE A 5 6.56 4.54 41.84
C ILE A 5 5.96 4.92 40.46
N PHE A 6 6.17 4.14 39.39
CA PHE A 6 5.59 4.46 38.06
C PHE A 6 4.39 3.58 37.69
N GLY A 7 3.46 3.41 38.63
CA GLY A 7 2.33 2.48 38.55
C GLY A 7 0.93 3.08 38.52
N SER A 8 0.75 4.40 38.43
CA SER A 8 -0.58 4.99 38.22
C SER A 8 -0.55 5.98 37.06
N VAL A 9 -0.92 5.50 35.87
CA VAL A 9 -1.39 6.38 34.81
C VAL A 9 -2.61 7.09 35.40
N PHE A 10 -2.42 8.36 35.73
CA PHE A 10 -3.46 9.25 36.24
C PHE A 10 -4.48 9.45 35.13
N ILE A 11 -5.48 8.58 35.07
CA ILE A 11 -6.68 8.79 34.27
C ILE A 11 -7.49 9.82 35.04
N ASP A 12 -7.41 11.09 34.63
CA ASP A 12 -8.15 12.20 35.23
C ASP A 12 -9.66 11.87 35.19
N PRO A 13 -10.36 11.76 36.34
CA PRO A 13 -11.79 11.42 36.38
C PRO A 13 -12.67 12.40 35.60
N LYS A 14 -12.21 13.65 35.43
CA LYS A 14 -12.89 14.65 34.61
C LYS A 14 -12.86 14.30 33.12
N SER A 15 -11.80 13.65 32.63
CA SER A 15 -11.67 13.21 31.23
C SER A 15 -12.80 12.25 30.82
N GLU A 16 -13.14 11.28 31.68
CA GLU A 16 -14.25 10.35 31.41
C GLU A 16 -15.62 11.03 31.47
N MET A 17 -15.80 11.97 32.41
CA MET A 17 -17.03 12.76 32.52
C MET A 17 -17.25 13.68 31.30
N TYR A 18 -16.18 14.33 30.83
CA TYR A 18 -16.22 15.15 29.61
C TYR A 18 -16.44 14.29 28.36
N ARG A 19 -15.80 13.12 28.27
CA ARG A 19 -15.99 12.18 27.16
C ARG A 19 -17.42 11.67 27.10
N SER A 20 -18.01 11.30 28.23
CA SER A 20 -19.42 10.86 28.31
C SER A 20 -20.39 11.99 27.93
N SER A 21 -20.13 13.21 28.43
CA SER A 21 -20.94 14.39 28.09
C SER A 21 -20.83 14.77 26.61
N PHE A 22 -19.65 14.62 26.02
CA PHE A 22 -19.39 14.90 24.60
C PHE A 22 -20.01 13.84 23.68
N GLU A 23 -19.97 12.56 24.04
CA GLU A 23 -20.65 11.50 23.29
C GLU A 23 -22.18 11.62 23.36
N LYS A 24 -22.72 12.04 24.52
CA LYS A 24 -24.14 12.37 24.64
C LYS A 24 -24.51 13.57 23.76
N PHE A 25 -23.69 14.62 23.77
CA PHE A 25 -23.86 15.78 22.90
C PHE A 25 -23.83 15.42 21.41
N LYS A 26 -22.87 14.59 20.96
CA LYS A 26 -22.84 14.09 19.57
C LYS A 26 -24.11 13.33 19.22
N LYS A 27 -24.56 12.46 20.11
CA LYS A 27 -25.79 11.67 19.89
C LYS A 27 -27.00 12.58 19.73
N ASP A 28 -27.14 13.59 20.59
CA ASP A 28 -28.26 14.53 20.54
C ASP A 28 -28.15 15.45 19.32
N TYR A 29 -26.94 15.90 18.96
CA TYR A 29 -26.68 16.72 17.77
C TYR A 29 -26.96 15.97 16.45
N TYR A 30 -26.51 14.72 16.34
CA TYR A 30 -26.75 13.89 15.16
C TYR A 30 -28.21 13.44 15.04
N ALA A 31 -28.89 13.21 16.17
CA ALA A 31 -30.33 12.92 16.19
C ALA A 31 -31.18 14.14 15.80
N PHE A 32 -30.75 15.36 16.18
CA PHE A 32 -31.47 16.59 15.88
C PHE A 32 -31.39 17.00 14.40
N TYR A 33 -30.27 16.73 13.72
CA TYR A 33 -30.06 17.07 12.29
C TYR A 33 -30.26 15.89 11.32
N ASP A 34 -30.67 14.71 11.81
CA ASP A 34 -30.70 13.43 11.04
C ASP A 34 -29.39 13.18 10.27
N TYR A 35 -28.27 13.62 10.86
CA TYR A 35 -26.96 13.59 10.24
C TYR A 35 -26.28 12.27 10.58
N LYS A 36 -26.15 11.38 9.58
CA LYS A 36 -25.28 10.21 9.66
C LYS A 36 -23.85 10.64 9.35
N PRO A 37 -22.90 10.56 10.30
CA PRO A 37 -21.50 10.83 9.99
C PRO A 37 -21.02 9.84 8.93
N GLN A 38 -20.53 10.37 7.81
CA GLN A 38 -19.92 9.54 6.77
C GLN A 38 -18.66 8.90 7.34
N THR A 39 -18.57 7.58 7.19
CA THR A 39 -17.39 6.82 7.62
C THR A 39 -16.23 7.17 6.70
N ASP A 40 -14.98 7.04 7.15
CA ASP A 40 -13.80 7.22 6.30
C ASP A 40 -13.86 6.31 5.04
N GLU A 41 -14.47 5.13 5.17
CA GLU A 41 -14.74 4.22 4.06
C GLU A 41 -15.73 4.78 3.03
N ASP A 42 -16.76 5.51 3.47
CA ASP A 42 -17.77 6.10 2.58
C ASP A 42 -17.17 7.26 1.77
N LEU A 43 -16.32 8.06 2.41
CA LEU A 43 -15.57 9.13 1.76
C LEU A 43 -14.60 8.58 0.71
N LEU A 44 -13.93 7.47 1.03
CA LEU A 44 -13.03 6.78 0.10
C LEU A 44 -13.80 6.19 -1.09
N ARG A 45 -14.96 5.56 -0.86
CA ARG A 45 -15.83 5.04 -1.91
C ARG A 45 -16.31 6.14 -2.86
N GLN A 46 -16.75 7.28 -2.33
CA GLN A 46 -17.16 8.43 -3.16
C GLN A 46 -16.00 9.01 -3.97
N LYS A 47 -14.79 9.06 -3.39
CA LYS A 47 -13.60 9.50 -4.12
C LYS A 47 -13.28 8.54 -5.28
N ASN A 48 -13.28 7.24 -5.02
CA ASN A 48 -13.02 6.23 -6.04
C ASN A 48 -14.07 6.28 -7.17
N ALA A 49 -15.35 6.42 -6.84
CA ALA A 49 -16.42 6.54 -7.84
C ALA A 49 -16.23 7.78 -8.74
N ARG A 50 -15.80 8.91 -8.18
CA ARG A 50 -15.46 10.12 -8.96
C ARG A 50 -14.26 9.91 -9.86
N ASP A 51 -13.24 9.19 -9.41
CA ASP A 51 -12.04 8.93 -10.18
C ASP A 51 -12.32 7.96 -11.34
N VAL A 52 -13.12 6.91 -11.12
CA VAL A 52 -13.59 5.99 -12.17
C VAL A 52 -14.47 6.73 -13.18
N TYR A 53 -15.42 7.55 -12.72
CA TYR A 53 -16.26 8.37 -13.59
C TYR A 53 -15.45 9.32 -14.47
N ARG A 54 -14.41 9.97 -13.92
CA ARG A 54 -13.52 10.86 -14.69
C ARG A 54 -12.76 10.11 -15.78
N GLN A 55 -12.36 8.87 -15.53
CA GLN A 55 -11.69 8.04 -16.54
C GLN A 55 -12.66 7.65 -17.65
N LEU A 56 -13.87 7.20 -17.29
CA LEU A 56 -14.93 6.88 -18.24
C LEU A 56 -15.34 8.09 -19.10
N ALA A 57 -15.51 9.26 -18.48
CA ALA A 57 -15.83 10.50 -19.20
C ALA A 57 -14.72 10.92 -20.17
N ARG A 58 -13.45 10.66 -19.87
CA ARG A 58 -12.37 10.96 -20.84
C ARG A 58 -12.39 10.04 -22.06
N LYS A 59 -12.89 8.81 -21.92
CA LYS A 59 -12.93 7.80 -22.99
C LYS A 59 -14.19 7.88 -23.83
N LEU A 60 -15.35 8.03 -23.19
CA LEU A 60 -16.66 7.84 -23.82
C LEU A 60 -17.45 9.14 -24.02
N HIS A 61 -16.94 10.28 -23.54
CA HIS A 61 -17.68 11.54 -23.69
C HIS A 61 -17.62 12.03 -25.14
N PRO A 62 -18.76 12.45 -25.73
CA PRO A 62 -18.85 12.85 -27.14
C PRO A 62 -18.01 14.09 -27.51
N ASP A 63 -17.58 14.87 -26.51
CA ASP A 63 -16.66 16.01 -26.69
C ASP A 63 -15.22 15.57 -27.00
N TYR A 64 -14.79 14.42 -26.49
CA TYR A 64 -13.47 13.84 -26.77
C TYR A 64 -13.50 12.91 -27.98
N ASN A 65 -14.60 12.18 -28.18
CA ASN A 65 -14.78 11.25 -29.29
C ASN A 65 -16.07 11.57 -30.08
N PRO A 66 -16.00 12.39 -31.13
CA PRO A 66 -17.18 12.75 -31.93
C PRO A 66 -17.70 11.61 -32.84
N HIS A 67 -16.99 10.49 -32.93
CA HIS A 67 -17.34 9.31 -33.74
C HIS A 67 -17.59 8.05 -32.89
N LEU A 68 -18.32 8.18 -31.79
CA LEU A 68 -18.71 7.04 -30.95
C LEU A 68 -19.69 6.11 -31.69
N THR A 69 -19.49 4.80 -31.56
CA THR A 69 -20.46 3.80 -32.00
C THR A 69 -21.74 3.88 -31.16
N GLU A 70 -22.84 3.31 -31.66
CA GLU A 70 -24.10 3.31 -30.91
C GLU A 70 -23.98 2.55 -29.57
N THR A 71 -23.17 1.48 -29.55
CA THR A 71 -22.85 0.73 -28.31
C THR A 71 -22.13 1.58 -27.27
N GLN A 72 -21.18 2.42 -27.70
CA GLN A 72 -20.43 3.30 -26.80
C GLN A 72 -21.29 4.43 -26.24
N LYS A 73 -22.31 4.89 -27.00
CA LYS A 73 -23.30 5.86 -26.49
C LYS A 73 -24.21 5.24 -25.45
N ASP A 74 -24.68 4.01 -25.68
CA ASP A 74 -25.48 3.26 -24.70
C ASP A 74 -24.68 2.99 -23.42
N LEU A 75 -23.40 2.68 -23.56
CA LEU A 75 -22.47 2.50 -22.44
C LEU A 75 -22.26 3.81 -21.69
N TRP A 76 -22.13 4.95 -22.39
CA TRP A 76 -22.08 6.27 -21.77
C TRP A 76 -23.34 6.61 -20.96
N HIS A 77 -24.53 6.32 -21.48
CA HIS A 77 -25.78 6.49 -20.74
C HIS A 77 -25.83 5.63 -19.47
N SER A 78 -25.38 4.37 -19.58
CA SER A 78 -25.28 3.45 -18.44
C SER A 78 -24.31 3.94 -17.36
N VAL A 79 -23.21 4.61 -17.75
CA VAL A 79 -22.26 5.25 -16.82
C VAL A 79 -22.90 6.43 -16.07
N GLN A 80 -23.70 7.24 -16.76
CA GLN A 80 -24.41 8.36 -16.13
C GLN A 80 -25.44 7.88 -15.10
N GLU A 81 -26.18 6.81 -15.40
CA GLU A 81 -27.10 6.17 -14.45
C GLU A 81 -26.36 5.60 -13.24
N ALA A 82 -25.30 4.81 -13.45
CA ALA A 82 -24.52 4.23 -12.36
C ALA A 82 -23.88 5.28 -11.45
N TYR A 83 -23.43 6.41 -12.01
CA TYR A 83 -22.91 7.53 -11.22
C TYR A 83 -24.00 8.23 -10.39
N LYS A 84 -25.21 8.38 -10.94
CA LYS A 84 -26.35 8.96 -10.22
C LYS A 84 -26.78 8.08 -9.04
N ASP A 85 -26.70 6.77 -9.22
CA ASP A 85 -27.03 5.77 -8.20
C ASP A 85 -25.88 5.53 -7.19
N GLN A 86 -24.73 6.18 -7.38
CA GLN A 86 -23.50 6.00 -6.58
C GLN A 86 -23.01 4.54 -6.50
N ASP A 87 -23.28 3.75 -7.54
CA ASP A 87 -22.91 2.35 -7.62
C ASP A 87 -21.48 2.20 -8.16
N LEU A 88 -20.51 2.09 -7.24
CA LEU A 88 -19.10 1.94 -7.57
C LEU A 88 -18.82 0.63 -8.34
N GLU A 89 -19.48 -0.47 -7.97
CA GLU A 89 -19.25 -1.78 -8.58
C GLU A 89 -19.72 -1.79 -10.04
N ARG A 90 -20.85 -1.15 -10.31
CA ARG A 90 -21.35 -0.96 -11.67
C ARG A 90 -20.46 -0.05 -12.50
N LEU A 91 -19.91 1.03 -11.91
CA LEU A 91 -18.94 1.91 -12.59
C LEU A 91 -17.64 1.18 -12.93
N GLU A 92 -17.12 0.34 -12.05
CA GLU A 92 -15.91 -0.48 -12.30
C GLU A 92 -16.16 -1.51 -13.41
N THR A 93 -17.35 -2.13 -13.43
CA THR A 93 -17.76 -3.07 -14.48
C THR A 93 -17.84 -2.37 -15.85
N LEU A 94 -18.44 -1.18 -15.89
CA LEU A 94 -18.54 -0.39 -17.12
C LEU A 94 -17.17 0.08 -17.62
N LEU A 95 -16.23 0.39 -16.73
CA LEU A 95 -14.85 0.69 -17.10
C LEU A 95 -14.17 -0.51 -17.75
N ALA A 96 -14.32 -1.71 -17.17
CA ALA A 96 -13.77 -2.92 -17.76
C ALA A 96 -14.39 -3.24 -19.13
N MET A 97 -15.69 -3.00 -19.32
CA MET A 97 -16.35 -3.16 -20.62
C MET A 97 -15.83 -2.15 -21.66
N SER A 98 -15.65 -0.88 -21.27
CA SER A 98 -15.08 0.16 -22.13
C SER A 98 -13.64 -0.19 -22.57
N ASP A 99 -12.83 -0.76 -21.68
CA ASP A 99 -11.47 -1.20 -22.01
C ASP A 99 -11.47 -2.34 -23.04
N VAL A 100 -12.45 -3.24 -22.96
CA VAL A 100 -12.61 -4.35 -23.91
C VAL A 100 -13.10 -3.88 -25.29
N GLU A 101 -13.93 -2.83 -25.35
CA GLU A 101 -14.41 -2.26 -26.62
C GLU A 101 -13.38 -1.36 -27.33
N ASP A 102 -12.61 -0.56 -26.58
CA ASP A 102 -11.55 0.30 -27.14
C ASP A 102 -10.36 -0.52 -27.68
N GLU A 103 -10.08 -1.67 -27.06
CA GLU A 103 -9.15 -2.65 -27.59
C GLU A 103 -9.82 -3.47 -28.72
N GLY A 104 -10.18 -2.81 -29.83
CA GLY A 104 -10.83 -3.33 -31.05
C GLY A 104 -10.09 -4.44 -31.81
N ASP A 105 -9.54 -5.39 -31.08
CA ASP A 105 -8.73 -6.54 -31.43
C ASP A 105 -9.29 -7.74 -30.62
N PHE A 106 -10.61 -7.91 -30.64
CA PHE A 106 -11.33 -9.03 -29.99
C PHE A 106 -10.78 -10.41 -30.43
N GLU A 107 -10.11 -10.48 -31.59
CA GLU A 107 -9.41 -11.67 -32.09
C GLU A 107 -7.95 -11.81 -31.60
N LYS A 108 -7.28 -10.73 -31.16
CA LYS A 108 -5.90 -10.77 -30.62
C LYS A 108 -5.87 -10.98 -29.11
N ILE A 109 -6.92 -10.56 -28.40
CA ILE A 109 -6.98 -10.58 -26.92
C ILE A 109 -7.47 -11.94 -26.39
N GLN A 110 -8.12 -12.76 -27.22
CA GLN A 110 -8.65 -14.08 -26.85
C GLN A 110 -7.66 -15.25 -26.96
N SER A 111 -6.37 -15.03 -27.15
CA SER A 111 -5.46 -16.17 -27.09
C SER A 111 -5.33 -16.59 -25.62
N ILE A 112 -5.70 -17.83 -25.30
CA ILE A 112 -5.43 -18.54 -24.03
C ILE A 112 -4.02 -18.23 -23.48
N SER A 113 -3.07 -17.91 -24.36
CA SER A 113 -1.75 -17.37 -24.01
C SER A 113 -1.77 -16.12 -23.11
N ARG A 114 -2.69 -15.17 -23.27
CA ARG A 114 -2.83 -13.99 -22.42
C ARG A 114 -3.25 -14.39 -21.00
N ILE A 115 -4.26 -15.24 -20.87
CA ILE A 115 -4.71 -15.78 -19.58
C ILE A 115 -3.56 -16.56 -18.93
N TYR A 116 -2.88 -17.41 -19.70
CA TYR A 116 -1.71 -18.14 -19.23
C TYR A 116 -0.61 -17.20 -18.71
N ASN A 117 -0.26 -16.17 -19.49
CA ASN A 117 0.73 -15.17 -19.11
C ASN A 117 0.33 -14.39 -17.85
N LEU A 118 -0.95 -14.03 -17.73
CA LEU A 118 -1.48 -13.35 -16.55
C LEU A 118 -1.42 -14.27 -15.31
N THR A 119 -1.77 -15.55 -15.46
CA THR A 119 -1.65 -16.53 -14.37
C THR A 119 -0.20 -16.75 -13.95
N GLU A 120 0.74 -16.77 -14.89
CA GLU A 120 2.16 -16.88 -14.59
C GLU A 120 2.70 -15.62 -13.91
N GLN A 121 2.24 -14.44 -14.33
CA GLN A 121 2.57 -13.18 -13.66
C GLN A 121 2.04 -13.16 -12.22
N TYR A 122 0.77 -13.49 -12.00
CA TYR A 122 0.20 -13.54 -10.65
C TYR A 122 0.88 -14.59 -9.76
N LYS A 123 1.28 -15.75 -10.30
CA LYS A 123 2.09 -16.72 -9.55
C LYS A 123 3.45 -16.16 -9.15
N LYS A 124 4.11 -15.41 -10.03
CA LYS A 124 5.40 -14.77 -9.73
C LYS A 124 5.23 -13.71 -8.65
N ASP A 125 4.20 -12.87 -8.76
CA ASP A 125 3.93 -11.82 -7.80
C ASP A 125 3.58 -12.41 -6.43
N LEU A 126 2.77 -13.47 -6.38
CA LEU A 126 2.49 -14.22 -5.15
C LEU A 126 3.77 -14.77 -4.52
N LYS A 127 4.65 -15.38 -5.31
CA LYS A 127 5.94 -15.87 -4.80
C LYS A 127 6.81 -14.72 -4.29
N ALA A 128 6.85 -13.60 -4.99
CA ALA A 128 7.62 -12.43 -4.58
C ALA A 128 7.08 -11.85 -3.26
N ILE A 129 5.76 -11.75 -3.10
CA ILE A 129 5.12 -11.31 -1.86
C ILE A 129 5.39 -12.32 -0.73
N GLN A 130 5.29 -13.62 -0.99
CA GLN A 130 5.61 -14.66 0.00
C GLN A 130 7.07 -14.58 0.46
N LEU A 131 8.00 -14.33 -0.46
CA LEU A 131 9.41 -14.11 -0.14
C LEU A 131 9.60 -12.86 0.72
N LYS A 132 8.98 -11.73 0.35
CA LYS A 132 9.01 -10.51 1.16
C LYS A 132 8.42 -10.72 2.55
N ILE A 133 7.31 -11.44 2.67
CA ILE A 133 6.74 -11.79 3.98
C ILE A 133 7.73 -12.65 4.78
N LYS A 134 8.42 -13.58 4.14
CA LYS A 134 9.44 -14.40 4.79
C LYS A 134 10.62 -13.54 5.26
N GLU A 135 11.10 -12.61 4.44
CA GLU A 135 12.15 -11.65 4.80
C GLU A 135 11.73 -10.77 5.97
N ILE A 136 10.53 -10.19 5.91
CA ILE A 136 9.98 -9.38 7.00
C ILE A 136 9.83 -10.24 8.27
N LYS A 137 9.40 -11.50 8.17
CA LYS A 137 9.34 -12.42 9.31
C LYS A 137 10.70 -12.73 9.93
N THR A 138 11.79 -12.60 9.17
CA THR A 138 13.14 -12.73 9.72
C THR A 138 13.65 -11.45 10.39
N ASP A 139 13.02 -10.30 10.12
CA ASP A 139 13.34 -9.04 10.79
C ASP A 139 12.94 -9.10 12.27
N ILE A 140 13.81 -8.57 13.12
CA ILE A 140 13.66 -8.42 14.56
C ILE A 140 12.44 -7.54 14.91
N ALA A 141 12.10 -6.58 14.05
CA ALA A 141 10.93 -5.73 14.22
C ALA A 141 9.62 -6.51 14.09
N TYR A 142 9.62 -7.62 13.34
CA TYR A 142 8.44 -8.44 13.16
C TYR A 142 8.13 -9.25 14.42
N GLY A 143 6.94 -9.06 14.98
CA GLY A 143 6.52 -9.71 16.22
C GLY A 143 7.05 -9.06 17.50
N PHE A 144 7.70 -7.89 17.41
CA PHE A 144 8.22 -7.16 18.57
C PHE A 144 7.13 -6.85 19.63
N SER A 145 5.91 -6.56 19.19
CA SER A 145 4.75 -6.30 20.06
C SER A 145 4.22 -7.55 20.77
N ALA A 146 4.49 -8.76 20.26
CA ALA A 146 3.99 -10.02 20.79
C ALA A 146 4.97 -10.73 21.75
N LEU A 147 6.20 -10.21 21.90
CA LEU A 147 7.24 -10.85 22.69
C LEU A 147 7.04 -10.66 24.20
N LYS A 148 6.97 -11.77 24.93
CA LYS A 148 6.81 -11.80 26.41
C LYS A 148 8.10 -11.54 27.19
N SER A 149 9.29 -11.69 26.57
CA SER A 149 10.59 -11.60 27.27
C SER A 149 11.63 -10.79 26.50
N LYS A 150 12.13 -9.73 27.14
CA LYS A 150 13.13 -8.80 26.58
C LYS A 150 14.57 -9.34 26.64
N ALA A 151 14.85 -10.33 27.48
CA ALA A 151 16.22 -10.82 27.73
C ALA A 151 16.78 -11.70 26.60
N GLY A 152 15.94 -12.57 26.00
CA GLY A 152 16.34 -13.39 24.85
C GLY A 152 16.58 -12.54 23.60
N LEU A 153 15.74 -11.53 23.39
CA LEU A 153 15.85 -10.56 22.29
C LEU A 153 17.18 -9.79 22.35
N LYS A 154 17.60 -9.34 23.54
CA LYS A 154 18.87 -8.65 23.72
C LYS A 154 20.07 -9.49 23.25
N LYS A 155 20.10 -10.78 23.62
CA LYS A 155 21.19 -11.69 23.21
C LYS A 155 21.21 -11.92 21.70
N PHE A 156 20.04 -12.08 21.09
CA PHE A 156 19.92 -12.26 19.64
C PHE A 156 20.38 -11.00 18.88
N ILE A 157 19.88 -9.82 19.27
CA ILE A 157 20.29 -8.52 18.70
C ILE A 157 21.81 -8.33 18.83
N GLN A 158 22.39 -8.62 19.99
CA GLN A 158 23.84 -8.52 20.18
C GLN A 158 24.61 -9.42 19.22
N LYS A 159 24.16 -10.65 19.01
CA LYS A 159 24.78 -11.59 18.06
C LYS A 159 24.67 -11.09 16.61
N GLU A 160 23.52 -10.56 16.23
CA GLU A 160 23.30 -10.07 14.87
C GLU A 160 24.10 -8.79 14.57
N LEU A 161 24.11 -7.84 15.51
CA LEU A 161 24.96 -6.65 15.42
C LEU A 161 26.44 -7.02 15.32
N HIS A 162 26.88 -8.03 16.08
CA HIS A 162 28.24 -8.54 15.98
C HIS A 162 28.56 -9.09 14.58
N ASN A 163 27.66 -9.90 14.01
CA ASN A 163 27.82 -10.41 12.65
C ASN A 163 27.83 -9.28 11.59
N HIS A 164 26.99 -8.26 11.75
CA HIS A 164 26.96 -7.11 10.84
C HIS A 164 28.25 -6.29 10.91
N LEU A 165 28.74 -6.03 12.12
CA LEU A 165 30.03 -5.37 12.32
C LEU A 165 31.16 -6.17 11.67
N GLN A 166 31.19 -7.49 11.89
CA GLN A 166 32.20 -8.36 11.30
C GLN A 166 32.20 -8.29 9.76
N LYS A 167 31.03 -8.42 9.12
CA LYS A 167 30.94 -8.30 7.66
C LYS A 167 31.41 -6.94 7.16
N LYS A 168 31.04 -5.85 7.85
CA LYS A 168 31.46 -4.49 7.47
C LYS A 168 32.95 -4.27 7.67
N THR A 169 33.55 -4.86 8.70
CA THR A 169 35.00 -4.83 8.88
C THR A 169 35.73 -5.60 7.78
N GLU A 170 35.22 -6.77 7.38
CA GLU A 170 35.78 -7.56 6.27
C GLU A 170 35.69 -6.80 4.93
N GLU A 171 34.57 -6.12 4.67
CA GLU A 171 34.41 -5.26 3.49
C GLU A 171 35.41 -4.08 3.51
N LEU A 172 35.59 -3.42 4.66
CA LEU A 172 36.57 -2.33 4.79
C LEU A 172 37.99 -2.81 4.55
N ASP A 173 38.36 -3.98 5.08
CA ASP A 173 39.69 -4.56 4.87
C ASP A 173 39.90 -4.92 3.39
N ARG A 174 38.87 -5.40 2.70
CA ARG A 174 38.92 -5.61 1.25
C ARG A 174 39.18 -4.29 0.51
N TYR A 175 38.46 -3.23 0.84
CA TYR A 175 38.65 -1.93 0.17
C TYR A 175 40.02 -1.33 0.47
N LYS A 176 40.51 -1.43 1.70
CA LYS A 176 41.87 -1.00 2.07
C LYS A 176 42.93 -1.70 1.23
N ARG A 177 42.85 -3.03 1.08
CA ARG A 177 43.78 -3.80 0.23
C ARG A 177 43.80 -3.30 -1.21
N ILE A 178 42.63 -3.03 -1.80
CA ILE A 178 42.52 -2.50 -3.16
C ILE A 178 43.21 -1.13 -3.27
N VAL A 179 43.00 -0.25 -2.29
CA VAL A 179 43.64 1.07 -2.24
C VAL A 179 45.16 0.95 -2.09
N ASP A 180 45.64 0.03 -1.25
CA ASP A 180 47.07 -0.22 -1.04
C ASP A 180 47.74 -0.80 -2.30
N GLU A 181 47.06 -1.70 -3.01
CA GLU A 181 47.49 -2.22 -4.31
C GLU A 181 47.61 -1.09 -5.34
N TRP A 182 46.63 -0.20 -5.42
CA TRP A 182 46.67 0.97 -6.32
C TRP A 182 47.80 1.93 -5.96
N ASN A 183 48.00 2.23 -4.68
CA ASN A 183 49.08 3.10 -4.21
C ASN A 183 50.46 2.50 -4.55
N SER A 184 50.63 1.19 -4.37
CA SER A 184 51.87 0.49 -4.70
C SER A 184 52.15 0.46 -6.22
N ALA A 185 51.10 0.28 -7.04
CA ALA A 185 51.20 0.33 -8.49
C ALA A 185 51.56 1.74 -9.03
N LEU A 186 51.07 2.79 -8.37
CA LEU A 186 51.41 4.18 -8.71
C LEU A 186 52.86 4.52 -8.33
N LEU A 187 53.33 4.07 -7.17
CA LEU A 187 54.72 4.24 -6.74
C LEU A 187 55.70 3.53 -7.69
N ASN A 188 55.37 2.32 -8.15
CA ASN A 188 56.20 1.59 -9.12
C ASN A 188 56.23 2.22 -10.52
N LYS A 189 55.20 2.98 -10.93
CA LYS A 189 55.18 3.70 -12.21
C LYS A 189 55.95 5.02 -12.20
N ASN A 190 56.19 5.62 -11.04
CA ASN A 190 56.94 6.89 -10.89
C ASN A 190 58.45 6.70 -10.71
N ILE A 191 58.97 5.46 -10.79
CA ILE A 191 60.40 5.12 -10.61
C ILE A 191 61.08 4.71 -11.94
N LEU A 192 60.38 4.84 -13.08
CA LEU A 192 60.95 4.74 -14.44
C LEU A 192 60.96 6.11 -15.11
#